data_AF-A0A1F4Y922-F1
#
_entry.id   AF-A0A1F4Y922-F1
#
_cell.length_a   1.000
_cell.length_b   1.000
_cell.length_c   1.000
_cell.angle_alpha   90.00
_cell.angle_beta   90.00
_cell.angle_gamma   90.00
#
_symmetry.space_group_name_H-M   'P 1'
#
loop_
_entity.id
_entity.type
_entity.pdbx_description
1 polymer ?
#
loop_
_entity_poly.entity_id
_entity_poly.type
_entity_poly.pdbx_seq_one_letter_code
_entity_poly.pdbx_strand_id
1 'polypeptide(L)'
;MDLEPLLPASMKAPTQWTCPMHPEIVRDGPGNCPICGMALEPRVAACEDEENPELTAMTRRFWISAALSVILVFLAMGHLIPGLDNL
;
A
#
# COMPACT_ATOMS: atom_id res chain seq x y z
N MET A 1 11.38 36.59 -17.11
CA MET A 1 11.30 36.50 -15.63
C MET A 1 10.53 35.23 -15.35
N ASP A 2 11.15 34.14 -15.76
CA ASP A 2 10.54 32.82 -15.89
C ASP A 2 10.87 32.15 -14.57
N LEU A 3 9.91 32.24 -13.65
CA LEU A 3 9.92 31.51 -12.39
C LEU A 3 9.75 30.04 -12.73
N GLU A 4 10.86 29.37 -13.05
CA GLU A 4 10.95 27.91 -13.01
C GLU A 4 10.66 27.48 -11.57
N PRO A 5 9.53 26.80 -11.28
CA PRO A 5 9.25 26.29 -9.96
C PRO A 5 10.26 25.17 -9.70
N LEU A 6 11.07 25.32 -8.64
CA LEU A 6 11.91 24.24 -8.14
C LEU A 6 10.98 23.13 -7.64
N LEU A 7 10.64 22.20 -8.55
CA LEU A 7 9.88 21.00 -8.25
C LEU A 7 10.54 20.34 -7.04
N PRO A 8 9.79 20.00 -5.96
CA PRO A 8 10.38 19.49 -4.75
C PRO A 8 11.17 18.24 -5.11
N ALA A 9 12.48 18.28 -4.88
CA ALA A 9 13.32 17.10 -5.01
C ALA A 9 12.63 16.00 -4.22
N SER A 10 12.14 14.97 -4.94
CA SER A 10 11.63 13.75 -4.35
C SER A 10 12.77 13.23 -3.48
N MET A 11 12.67 13.50 -2.18
CA MET A 11 13.59 12.97 -1.19
C MET A 11 13.30 11.48 -1.19
N LYS A 12 13.97 10.72 -2.06
CA LYS A 12 14.15 9.28 -1.88
C LYS A 12 14.72 9.14 -0.48
N ALA A 13 13.85 8.78 0.47
CA ALA A 13 14.30 8.41 1.79
C ALA A 13 15.35 7.31 1.62
N PRO A 14 16.47 7.37 2.36
CA PRO A 14 17.48 6.32 2.27
C PRO A 14 16.79 4.97 2.49
N THR A 15 16.95 4.06 1.52
CA THR A 15 16.38 2.72 1.60
C THR A 15 17.03 1.98 2.76
N GLN A 16 16.29 1.82 3.86
CA GLN A 16 16.70 1.00 4.99
C GLN A 16 16.47 -0.47 4.66
N TRP A 17 17.38 -1.33 5.11
CA TRP A 17 17.38 -2.77 4.88
C TRP A 17 17.15 -3.49 6.20
N THR A 18 16.30 -4.52 6.20
CA THR A 18 15.87 -5.26 7.39
C THR A 18 15.96 -6.77 7.17
N CYS A 19 16.22 -7.54 8.22
CA CYS A 19 16.19 -9.00 8.11
C CYS A 19 14.74 -9.50 8.23
N PRO A 20 14.27 -10.42 7.37
CA PRO A 20 12.91 -10.95 7.43
C PRO A 20 12.61 -11.76 8.71
N MET A 21 13.65 -12.32 9.35
CA MET A 21 13.53 -13.07 10.59
C MET A 21 13.82 -12.26 11.86
N HIS A 22 14.57 -11.16 11.73
CA HIS A 22 15.04 -10.34 12.86
C HIS A 22 14.77 -8.87 12.55
N PRO A 23 13.53 -8.38 12.73
CA PRO A 23 13.12 -7.04 12.30
C PRO A 23 13.79 -5.91 13.08
N GLU A 24 14.43 -6.20 14.22
CA GLU A 24 15.25 -5.23 14.96
C GLU A 24 16.55 -4.85 14.21
N ILE A 25 16.99 -5.68 13.26
CA ILE A 25 18.22 -5.45 12.51
C ILE A 25 17.90 -4.54 11.34
N VAL A 26 18.23 -3.26 11.48
CA VAL A 26 18.09 -2.25 10.43
C VAL A 26 19.47 -1.77 9.99
N ARG A 27 19.71 -1.73 8.69
CA ARG A 27 20.97 -1.30 8.07
C ARG A 27 20.71 -0.34 6.91
N ASP A 28 21.67 0.52 6.60
CA ASP A 28 21.55 1.48 5.50
C ASP A 28 21.90 0.88 4.12
N GLY A 29 22.23 -0.41 4.06
CA GLY A 29 22.65 -1.07 2.82
C GLY A 29 22.41 -2.58 2.82
N PRO A 30 22.55 -3.22 1.64
CA PRO A 30 22.41 -4.66 1.50
C PRO A 30 23.51 -5.40 2.26
N GLY A 31 23.23 -6.63 2.67
CA GLY A 31 24.18 -7.46 3.39
C GLY A 31 23.50 -8.68 4.01
N ASN A 32 24.22 -9.35 4.91
CA ASN A 32 23.69 -10.51 5.62
C ASN A 32 23.40 -10.15 7.09
N CYS A 33 22.35 -10.75 7.63
CA CYS A 33 21.99 -10.67 9.02
C CYS A 33 23.08 -11.32 9.91
N PRO A 34 23.60 -10.62 10.94
CA PRO A 34 24.62 -11.17 11.84
C PRO A 34 24.09 -12.28 12.77
N ILE A 35 22.78 -12.42 12.91
CA ILE A 35 22.16 -13.43 13.80
C ILE A 35 21.88 -14.74 13.05
N CYS A 36 21.24 -14.68 11.88
CA CYS A 36 20.85 -15.87 11.11
C CYS A 36 21.54 -16.04 9.74
N GLY A 37 22.36 -15.08 9.31
CA GLY A 37 23.09 -15.16 8.05
C GLY A 37 22.27 -14.91 6.77
N MET A 38 20.95 -14.70 6.86
CA MET A 38 20.11 -14.41 5.69
C MET A 38 20.39 -13.02 5.10
N ALA A 39 20.12 -12.87 3.80
CA ALA A 39 20.17 -11.56 3.14
C ALA A 39 19.16 -10.58 3.76
N LEU A 40 19.58 -9.33 3.91
CA LEU A 40 18.70 -8.23 4.28
C LEU A 40 17.85 -7.83 3.07
N GLU A 41 16.59 -7.46 3.32
CA GLU A 41 15.64 -6.99 2.31
C GLU A 41 15.33 -5.51 2.55
N PRO A 42 15.05 -4.72 1.49
CA PRO A 42 14.71 -3.31 1.64
C PRO A 42 13.35 -3.17 2.35
N ARG A 43 13.32 -2.39 3.43
CA ARG A 43 12.13 -2.13 4.28
C ARG A 43 11.07 -1.31 3.56
N VAL A 44 11.50 -0.43 2.67
CA VAL A 44 10.62 0.21 1.70
C VAL A 44 10.80 -0.54 0.39
N ALA A 45 9.68 -0.99 -0.21
CA ALA A 45 9.73 -1.37 -1.62
C ALA A 45 10.44 -0.22 -2.34
N ALA A 46 11.43 -0.54 -3.19
CA ALA A 46 12.09 0.47 -3.99
C ALA A 46 10.99 1.36 -4.56
N CYS A 47 11.13 2.69 -4.41
CA CYS A 47 10.14 3.65 -4.89
C CYS A 47 10.08 3.54 -6.42
N GLU A 48 9.35 2.52 -6.87
CA GLU A 48 8.78 2.37 -8.18
C GLU A 48 7.48 3.18 -8.10
N ASP A 49 7.63 4.50 -8.10
CA ASP A 49 6.54 5.45 -8.40
C ASP A 49 6.15 5.35 -9.90
N GLU A 50 6.21 4.15 -10.47
CA GLU A 50 5.66 3.81 -11.76
C GLU A 50 4.34 3.11 -11.47
N GLU A 51 3.23 3.75 -11.85
CA GLU A 51 1.87 3.25 -11.65
C GLU A 51 1.78 1.79 -12.09
N ASN A 52 1.76 0.88 -11.11
CA ASN A 52 1.75 -0.56 -11.38
C ASN A 52 0.35 -0.92 -11.92
N PRO A 53 0.21 -1.27 -13.21
CA PRO A 53 -1.11 -1.52 -13.81
C PRO A 53 -1.82 -2.70 -13.13
N GLU A 54 -1.07 -3.61 -12.52
CA GLU A 54 -1.57 -4.72 -11.70
C GLU A 54 -2.27 -4.24 -10.42
N LEU A 55 -1.70 -3.27 -9.68
CA LEU A 55 -2.33 -2.69 -8.49
C LEU A 55 -3.63 -1.96 -8.84
N THR A 56 -3.62 -1.20 -9.94
CA THR A 56 -4.82 -0.49 -10.43
C THR A 56 -5.89 -1.46 -10.90
N ALA A 57 -5.52 -2.54 -11.59
CA ALA A 57 -6.45 -3.60 -12.00
C ALA A 57 -7.07 -4.33 -10.80
N MET A 58 -6.26 -4.68 -9.79
CA MET A 58 -6.71 -5.27 -8.53
C MET A 58 -7.67 -4.35 -7.78
N THR A 59 -7.31 -3.07 -7.64
CA THR A 59 -8.11 -2.04 -6.95
C THR A 59 -9.46 -1.84 -7.65
N ARG A 60 -9.48 -1.75 -8.98
CA ARG A 60 -10.72 -1.63 -9.75
C ARG A 60 -11.64 -2.83 -9.57
N ARG A 61 -11.10 -4.06 -9.63
CA ARG A 61 -11.87 -5.29 -9.43
C ARG A 61 -12.46 -5.35 -8.02
N PHE A 62 -11.67 -5.00 -7.01
CA PHE A 62 -12.10 -4.91 -5.62
C PHE A 62 -13.25 -3.91 -5.43
N TRP A 63 -13.15 -2.73 -6.04
CA TRP A 63 -14.22 -1.72 -5.92
C TRP A 63 -15.50 -2.12 -6.62
N ILE A 64 -15.41 -2.76 -7.79
CA ILE A 64 -16.60 -3.28 -8.49
C ILE A 64 -17.30 -4.35 -7.64
N SER A 65 -16.55 -5.31 -7.08
CA SER A 65 -17.12 -6.36 -6.23
C SER A 65 -17.70 -5.81 -4.93
N ALA A 66 -17.02 -4.84 -4.30
CA ALA A 66 -17.51 -4.16 -3.11
C ALA A 66 -18.85 -3.46 -3.37
N ALA A 67 -18.97 -2.71 -4.47
CA ALA A 67 -20.21 -2.02 -4.82
C ALA A 67 -21.38 -3.00 -5.06
N LEU A 68 -21.15 -4.06 -5.83
CA LEU A 68 -22.18 -5.09 -6.08
C LEU A 68 -22.58 -5.82 -4.78
N SER A 69 -21.61 -6.09 -3.91
CA SER A 69 -21.87 -6.73 -2.61
C SER A 69 -22.68 -5.83 -1.69
N VAL A 70 -22.37 -4.53 -1.63
CA VAL A 70 -23.15 -3.54 -0.87
C VAL A 70 -24.60 -3.52 -1.35
N ILE A 71 -24.84 -3.44 -2.67
CA ILE A 71 -26.20 -3.47 -3.23
C ILE A 71 -26.93 -4.75 -2.80
N LEU A 72 -26.30 -5.91 -2.93
CA LEU A 72 -26.89 -7.19 -2.56
C LEU A 72 -27.20 -7.28 -1.06
N VAL A 73 -26.32 -6.77 -0.19
CA VAL A 73 -26.55 -6.71 1.26
C VAL A 73 -27.74 -5.81 1.60
N PHE A 74 -27.87 -4.65 0.96
CA PHE A 74 -29.04 -3.78 1.14
C PHE A 74 -30.33 -4.46 0.69
N LEU A 75 -30.32 -5.19 -0.42
CA LEU A 75 -31.51 -5.92 -0.89
C LEU A 75 -31.88 -7.09 0.05
N ALA A 76 -30.88 -7.81 0.57
CA ALA A 76 -31.11 -9.01 1.39
C ALA A 76 -31.39 -8.70 2.86
N MET A 77 -30.74 -7.68 3.42
CA MET A 77 -30.78 -7.34 4.85
C MET A 77 -31.31 -5.93 5.12
N GLY A 78 -31.83 -5.22 4.12
CA GLY A 78 -32.34 -3.84 4.27
C GLY A 78 -33.45 -3.70 5.30
N HIS A 79 -34.30 -4.71 5.46
CA HIS A 79 -35.35 -4.78 6.48
C HIS A 79 -34.81 -4.75 7.93
N LEU A 80 -33.54 -5.11 8.15
CA LEU A 80 -32.91 -5.16 9.47
C LEU A 80 -32.27 -3.82 9.89
N ILE A 81 -32.41 -2.76 9.09
CA ILE A 81 -31.87 -1.42 9.36
C ILE A 81 -32.99 -0.56 9.98
N PRO A 82 -33.16 -0.53 11.31
CA PRO A 82 -34.18 0.29 11.96
C PRO A 82 -33.87 1.76 11.68
N GLY A 83 -34.60 2.36 10.74
CA GLY A 83 -34.42 3.76 10.32
C GLY A 83 -34.60 4.05 8.83
N LEU A 84 -34.62 3.04 7.94
CA LEU A 84 -34.95 3.25 6.53
C LEU A 84 -36.46 3.11 6.24
N ASP A 85 -37.18 2.47 7.15
CA ASP A 85 -38.62 2.13 7.05
C ASP A 85 -39.56 3.27 7.50
N ASN A 86 -39.03 4.40 7.98
CA ASN A 86 -39.78 5.57 8.46
C ASN A 86 -39.55 6.86 7.62
N LEU A 87 -39.08 6.75 6.38
CA LEU A 87 -39.00 7.86 5.43
C LEU A 87 -39.84 7.61 4.17
#